data_AF-A0A945Y2Z0-F1
#
_entry.id   AF-A0A945Y2Z0-F1
#
_cell.length_a   1.000
_cell.length_b   1.000
_cell.length_c   1.000
_cell.angle_alpha   90.00
_cell.angle_beta   90.00
_cell.angle_gamma   90.00
#
_symmetry.space_group_name_H-M   'P 1'
#
loop_
_entity.id
_entity.type
_entity.pdbx_description
1 polymer ?
#
loop_
_entity_poly.entity_id
_entity_poly.type
_entity_poly.pdbx_seq_one_letter_code
_entity_poly.pdbx_strand_id
1 'polypeptide(L)'
;ADGEQGPAGADGEQGPAGADGEQGPAGAMGPAGPKGDTGDTGPAGATGPAGATGPAGATGASGPTDGSACTTVGGVVGTVVSGFDSNGVLATYCLASPLGTATTLAGTAGSWGSDNGTGADARFQNPTGVAVDGNGNVYVTDSKYAIRKITPAGVVTTWAGIAQESGFVDGIGPSARFDYPHAVAVDGDGNVYVADRSNHTIRKITPTG
;
A
#
# COMPACT_ATOMS: atom_id res chain seq x y z
N ALA A 1 -20.15 -18.18 36.11
CA ALA A 1 -21.30 -18.06 35.20
C ALA A 1 -20.68 -17.67 33.87
N ASP A 2 -20.48 -18.65 33.01
CA ASP A 2 -19.84 -18.46 31.72
C ASP A 2 -20.89 -17.87 30.79
N GLY A 3 -20.60 -16.70 30.23
CA GLY A 3 -21.50 -15.99 29.32
C GLY A 3 -21.70 -16.82 28.05
N GLU A 4 -22.96 -17.05 27.68
CA GLU A 4 -23.29 -17.77 26.46
C GLU A 4 -22.73 -17.04 25.23
N GLN A 5 -22.05 -17.78 24.37
CA GLN A 5 -21.53 -17.31 23.09
C GLN A 5 -22.69 -16.78 22.25
N GLY A 6 -22.54 -15.56 21.72
CA GLY A 6 -23.56 -14.90 20.91
C GLY A 6 -23.88 -15.67 19.62
N PRO A 7 -25.08 -15.47 19.04
CA PRO A 7 -25.51 -16.17 17.83
C PRO A 7 -24.59 -15.82 16.64
N ALA A 8 -24.40 -16.80 15.75
CA ALA A 8 -23.65 -16.62 14.51
C ALA A 8 -24.25 -15.48 13.65
N GLY A 9 -23.39 -14.67 13.04
CA GLY A 9 -23.80 -13.60 12.12
C GLY A 9 -24.54 -14.15 10.90
N ALA A 10 -25.46 -13.35 10.35
CA ALA A 10 -26.20 -13.73 9.15
C ALA A 10 -25.26 -13.89 7.95
N ASP A 11 -25.54 -14.90 7.11
CA ASP A 11 -24.82 -15.12 5.86
C ASP A 11 -24.94 -13.89 4.94
N GLY A 12 -23.85 -13.54 4.25
CA GLY A 12 -23.82 -12.40 3.34
C GLY A 12 -24.78 -12.56 2.16
N GLU A 13 -25.31 -11.45 1.66
CA GLU A 13 -26.22 -11.46 0.51
C GLU A 13 -25.57 -12.13 -0.71
N GLN A 14 -26.34 -12.98 -1.40
CA GLN A 14 -25.90 -13.66 -2.62
C GLN A 14 -25.53 -12.62 -3.69
N GLY A 15 -24.35 -12.75 -4.30
CA GLY A 15 -23.91 -11.86 -5.38
C GLY A 15 -24.86 -11.89 -6.59
N PRO A 16 -24.89 -10.81 -7.41
CA PRO A 16 -25.76 -10.76 -8.59
C PRO A 16 -25.45 -11.90 -9.56
N ALA A 17 -26.48 -12.38 -10.28
CA ALA A 17 -26.31 -13.36 -11.34
C ALA A 17 -25.31 -12.85 -12.39
N GLY A 18 -24.46 -13.74 -12.92
CA GLY A 18 -23.52 -13.39 -13.99
C GLY A 18 -24.26 -12.91 -15.24
N ALA A 19 -23.60 -12.08 -16.05
CA ALA A 19 -24.16 -11.62 -17.32
C ALA A 19 -24.50 -12.82 -18.23
N ASP A 20 -25.59 -12.71 -18.99
CA ASP A 20 -25.96 -13.70 -20.00
C ASP A 20 -24.81 -13.88 -21.00
N GLY A 21 -24.51 -15.14 -21.37
CA GLY A 21 -23.44 -15.45 -22.31
C GLY A 21 -23.65 -14.78 -23.67
N GLU A 22 -22.57 -14.39 -24.35
CA GLU A 22 -22.66 -13.80 -25.69
C GLU A 22 -23.46 -14.71 -26.63
N GLN A 23 -24.39 -14.10 -27.38
CA GLN A 23 -25.17 -14.82 -28.39
C GLN A 23 -24.22 -15.45 -29.42
N GLY A 24 -24.33 -16.77 -29.62
CA GLY A 24 -23.51 -17.49 -30.58
C GLY A 24 -23.65 -16.91 -32.01
N PRO A 25 -22.62 -17.04 -32.86
CA PRO A 25 -22.66 -16.53 -34.22
C PRO A 25 -23.83 -17.13 -35.00
N ALA A 26 -24.50 -16.32 -35.82
CA ALA A 26 -25.55 -16.79 -36.73
C ALA A 26 -25.00 -17.94 -37.61
N GLY A 27 -25.79 -19.00 -37.78
CA GLY A 27 -25.39 -20.14 -38.60
C GLY A 27 -25.04 -19.71 -40.03
N ALA A 28 -24.04 -20.35 -40.63
CA ALA A 28 -23.65 -20.06 -42.01
C ALA A 28 -24.87 -20.21 -42.93
N MET A 29 -25.09 -19.22 -43.81
CA MET A 29 -26.11 -19.31 -44.85
C MET A 29 -25.86 -20.57 -45.67
N GLY A 30 -26.89 -21.42 -45.81
CA GLY A 30 -26.79 -22.64 -46.59
C GLY A 30 -26.35 -22.36 -48.02
N PRO A 31 -25.73 -23.33 -48.71
CA PRO A 31 -25.33 -23.15 -50.10
C PRO A 31 -26.54 -22.71 -50.93
N ALA A 32 -26.35 -21.68 -51.76
CA ALA A 32 -27.37 -21.28 -52.72
C ALA A 32 -27.79 -22.50 -53.54
N GLY A 33 -29.10 -22.78 -53.60
CA GLY A 33 -29.62 -23.89 -54.39
C GLY A 33 -29.16 -23.78 -55.85
N PRO A 34 -29.07 -24.89 -56.60
CA PRO A 34 -28.80 -24.84 -58.03
C PRO A 34 -29.79 -23.87 -58.69
N LYS A 35 -29.28 -22.95 -59.54
CA LYS A 35 -30.10 -21.98 -60.26
C LYS A 35 -31.12 -22.73 -61.13
N GLY A 36 -32.35 -22.81 -60.67
CA GLY A 36 -33.49 -23.33 -61.42
C GLY A 36 -34.15 -22.22 -62.24
N ASP A 37 -34.67 -22.58 -63.40
CA ASP A 37 -35.49 -21.68 -64.22
C ASP A 37 -36.80 -21.39 -63.47
N THR A 38 -36.84 -20.25 -62.77
CA THR A 38 -37.99 -19.67 -62.06
C THR A 38 -38.43 -20.44 -60.79
N GLY A 39 -37.97 -19.98 -59.62
CA GLY A 39 -38.48 -20.41 -58.32
C GLY A 39 -37.87 -19.62 -57.16
N ASP A 40 -38.71 -19.26 -56.18
CA ASP A 40 -38.40 -18.38 -55.05
C ASP A 40 -37.24 -18.89 -54.16
N THR A 41 -36.48 -17.96 -53.58
CA THR A 41 -35.37 -18.25 -52.66
C THR A 41 -35.87 -19.00 -51.42
N GLY A 42 -35.22 -20.11 -51.07
CA GLY A 42 -35.61 -20.96 -49.94
C GLY A 42 -35.53 -20.24 -48.57
N PRO A 43 -36.25 -20.73 -47.55
CA PRO A 43 -36.35 -20.08 -46.25
C PRO A 43 -35.01 -20.03 -45.50
N ALA A 44 -34.79 -18.96 -44.73
CA ALA A 44 -33.62 -18.80 -43.88
C ALA A 44 -33.55 -19.94 -42.83
N GLY A 45 -32.32 -20.40 -42.55
CA GLY A 45 -32.07 -21.44 -41.56
C GLY A 45 -32.47 -21.02 -40.13
N ALA A 46 -32.85 -21.99 -39.30
CA ALA A 46 -33.28 -21.74 -37.93
C ALA A 46 -32.17 -21.08 -37.08
N THR A 47 -32.55 -20.09 -36.28
CA THR A 47 -31.67 -19.46 -35.28
C THR A 47 -31.16 -20.52 -34.30
N GLY A 48 -29.85 -20.52 -34.01
CA GLY A 48 -29.23 -21.46 -33.09
C GLY A 48 -29.75 -21.33 -31.64
N PRO A 49 -29.54 -22.35 -30.79
CA PRO A 49 -29.95 -22.31 -29.39
C PRO A 49 -29.24 -21.16 -28.64
N ALA A 50 -29.93 -20.55 -27.68
CA ALA A 50 -29.34 -19.57 -26.78
C ALA A 50 -28.16 -20.19 -26.01
N GLY A 51 -27.11 -19.40 -25.79
CA GLY A 51 -25.94 -19.82 -25.00
C GLY A 51 -26.35 -20.18 -23.57
N ALA A 52 -25.60 -21.09 -22.94
CA ALA A 52 -25.84 -21.44 -21.55
C ALA A 52 -25.64 -20.20 -20.65
N THR A 53 -26.56 -19.98 -19.71
CA THR A 53 -26.40 -18.98 -18.64
C THR A 53 -25.09 -19.23 -17.90
N GLY A 54 -24.31 -18.18 -17.65
CA GLY A 54 -23.03 -18.29 -16.95
C GLY A 54 -23.16 -18.86 -15.53
N PRO A 55 -22.07 -19.37 -14.93
CA PRO A 55 -22.11 -19.83 -13.56
C PRO A 55 -22.53 -18.70 -12.62
N ALA A 56 -23.32 -19.01 -11.60
CA ALA A 56 -23.65 -18.07 -10.53
C ALA A 56 -22.34 -17.51 -9.94
N GLY A 57 -22.30 -16.20 -9.65
CA GLY A 57 -21.14 -15.57 -9.02
C GLY A 57 -20.81 -16.25 -7.69
N ALA A 58 -19.53 -16.28 -7.33
CA ALA A 58 -19.09 -16.83 -6.05
C ALA A 58 -19.85 -16.14 -4.90
N THR A 59 -20.35 -16.92 -3.95
CA THR A 59 -20.87 -16.39 -2.69
C THR A 59 -19.78 -15.54 -2.03
N GLY A 60 -20.12 -14.32 -1.62
CA GLY A 60 -19.19 -13.43 -0.93
C GLY A 60 -18.60 -14.10 0.31
N ALA A 61 -17.39 -13.69 0.70
CA ALA A 61 -16.74 -14.21 1.91
C ALA A 61 -17.68 -14.06 3.11
N SER A 62 -17.87 -15.13 3.87
CA SER A 62 -18.56 -15.09 5.17
C SER A 62 -17.89 -14.04 6.05
N GLY A 63 -18.66 -13.13 6.64
CA GLY A 63 -18.13 -12.15 7.60
C GLY A 63 -17.50 -12.86 8.80
N PRO A 64 -16.57 -12.20 9.52
CA PRO A 64 -16.01 -12.78 10.74
C PRO A 64 -17.14 -13.06 11.75
N THR A 65 -17.16 -14.28 12.30
CA THR A 65 -18.21 -14.76 13.22
C THR A 65 -18.16 -14.11 14.60
N ASP A 66 -17.27 -13.14 14.82
CA ASP A 66 -17.01 -12.49 16.11
C ASP A 66 -17.71 -11.11 16.26
N GLY A 67 -18.50 -10.68 15.27
CA GLY A 67 -19.28 -9.43 15.35
C GLY A 67 -18.46 -8.15 15.15
N SER A 68 -17.20 -8.24 14.69
CA SER A 68 -16.32 -7.08 14.52
C SER A 68 -16.46 -6.34 13.18
N ALA A 69 -17.34 -6.77 12.28
CA ALA A 69 -17.51 -6.19 10.95
C ALA A 69 -18.72 -5.27 10.86
N CYS A 70 -18.52 -4.10 10.25
CA CYS A 70 -19.55 -3.13 9.91
C CYS A 70 -19.41 -2.72 8.44
N THR A 71 -20.43 -2.07 7.88
CA THR A 71 -20.38 -1.54 6.51
C THR A 71 -20.28 -0.02 6.58
N THR A 72 -19.27 0.57 5.93
CA THR A 72 -19.13 2.03 5.81
C THR A 72 -20.17 2.61 4.86
N VAL A 73 -20.42 3.92 4.95
CA VAL A 73 -21.19 4.65 3.92
C VAL A 73 -20.42 4.53 2.60
N GLY A 74 -20.90 3.70 1.68
CA GLY A 74 -20.20 3.33 0.44
C GLY A 74 -19.97 1.84 0.24
N GLY A 75 -20.42 0.97 1.16
CA GLY A 75 -20.43 -0.49 0.95
C GLY A 75 -19.09 -1.18 1.18
N VAL A 76 -18.07 -0.47 1.69
CA VAL A 76 -16.78 -1.08 2.04
C VAL A 76 -16.89 -1.73 3.42
N VAL A 77 -16.51 -3.01 3.49
CA VAL A 77 -16.41 -3.76 4.75
C VAL A 77 -15.36 -3.09 5.63
N GLY A 78 -15.78 -2.72 6.84
CA GLY A 78 -14.95 -2.06 7.83
C GLY A 78 -14.90 -2.82 9.15
N THR A 79 -13.97 -2.42 10.00
CA THR A 79 -13.85 -2.92 11.37
C THR A 79 -14.54 -1.97 12.32
N VAL A 80 -15.34 -2.54 13.23
CA VAL A 80 -15.98 -1.82 14.33
C VAL A 80 -14.90 -1.46 15.36
N VAL A 81 -14.67 -0.16 15.56
CA VAL A 81 -13.80 0.34 16.62
C VAL A 81 -14.58 1.23 17.57
N SER A 82 -14.35 1.08 18.86
CA SER A 82 -14.83 2.03 19.87
C SER A 82 -13.76 3.08 20.14
N GLY A 83 -14.13 4.35 20.06
CA GLY A 83 -13.23 5.48 20.31
C GLY A 83 -13.99 6.67 20.85
N PHE A 84 -13.24 7.68 21.29
CA PHE A 84 -13.81 8.98 21.65
C PHE A 84 -13.88 9.86 20.40
N ASP A 85 -15.01 10.55 20.18
CA ASP A 85 -15.08 11.64 19.21
C ASP A 85 -14.23 12.85 19.66
N SER A 86 -14.15 13.87 18.81
CA SER A 86 -13.44 15.12 19.13
C SER A 86 -13.99 15.87 20.35
N ASN A 87 -15.14 15.45 20.89
CA ASN A 87 -15.79 16.01 22.07
C ASN A 87 -15.71 15.06 23.29
N GLY A 88 -14.99 13.94 23.18
CA GLY A 88 -14.82 12.99 24.28
C GLY A 88 -16.02 12.05 24.50
N VAL A 89 -16.93 11.91 23.54
CA VAL A 89 -18.07 10.99 23.62
C VAL A 89 -17.67 9.62 23.07
N LEU A 90 -17.98 8.56 23.83
CA LEU A 90 -17.84 7.18 23.36
C LEU A 90 -18.71 6.97 22.11
N ALA A 91 -18.07 6.76 20.97
CA ALA A 91 -18.72 6.50 19.71
C ALA A 91 -18.11 5.25 19.05
N THR A 92 -18.99 4.50 18.39
CA THR A 92 -18.60 3.33 17.61
C THR A 92 -18.43 3.76 16.15
N TYR A 93 -17.24 3.56 15.59
CA TYR A 93 -16.91 3.93 14.21
C TYR A 93 -16.73 2.69 13.35
N CYS A 94 -17.12 2.82 12.09
CA CYS A 94 -16.77 1.87 11.05
C CYS A 94 -15.58 2.42 10.25
N LEU A 95 -14.39 1.84 10.44
CA LEU A 95 -13.20 2.22 9.66
C LEU A 95 -13.02 1.26 8.50
N ALA A 96 -12.67 1.78 7.33
CA ALA A 96 -12.35 0.95 6.17
C ALA A 96 -11.20 -0.01 6.49
N SER A 97 -11.35 -1.28 6.12
CA SER A 97 -10.35 -2.32 6.33
C SER A 97 -9.58 -2.63 5.03
N PRO A 98 -8.29 -2.97 5.10
CA PRO A 98 -7.48 -3.11 6.32
C PRO A 98 -6.92 -1.78 6.85
N LEU A 99 -6.86 -1.65 8.17
CA LEU A 99 -6.03 -0.62 8.81
C LEU A 99 -4.55 -0.88 8.48
N GLY A 100 -3.75 0.17 8.37
CA GLY A 100 -2.31 0.04 8.20
C GLY A 100 -1.68 -0.68 9.40
N THR A 101 -0.83 -1.66 9.15
CA THR A 101 -0.05 -2.33 10.20
C THR A 101 1.30 -1.64 10.37
N ALA A 102 1.67 -1.36 11.63
CA ALA A 102 2.99 -0.82 11.93
C ALA A 102 4.01 -1.98 12.03
N THR A 103 5.10 -1.86 11.30
CA THR A 103 6.25 -2.78 11.38
C THR A 103 7.55 -1.98 11.47
N THR A 104 8.61 -2.59 12.01
CA THR A 104 9.93 -1.97 12.09
C THR A 104 10.76 -2.35 10.87
N LEU A 105 11.05 -1.38 10.00
CA LEU A 105 11.93 -1.59 8.84
C LEU A 105 13.40 -1.79 9.24
N ALA A 106 13.89 -1.00 10.20
CA ALA A 106 15.25 -1.09 10.73
C ALA A 106 15.33 -0.51 12.14
N GLY A 107 16.31 -0.98 12.93
CA GLY A 107 16.51 -0.60 14.32
C GLY A 107 15.93 -1.61 15.33
N THR A 108 16.39 -1.51 16.58
CA THR A 108 15.83 -2.25 17.73
C THR A 108 15.33 -1.27 18.78
N ALA A 109 14.05 -1.32 19.12
CA ALA A 109 13.45 -0.45 20.11
C ALA A 109 14.17 -0.54 21.46
N GLY A 110 14.43 0.61 22.09
CA GLY A 110 15.18 0.69 23.35
C GLY A 110 16.69 0.50 23.23
N SER A 111 17.20 0.09 22.07
CA SER A 111 18.64 -0.02 21.80
C SER A 111 19.08 1.11 20.87
N TRP A 112 19.54 2.21 21.46
CA TRP A 112 20.03 3.37 20.73
C TRP A 112 21.51 3.21 20.34
N GLY A 113 21.94 3.91 19.29
CA GLY A 113 23.32 3.87 18.79
C GLY A 113 23.43 4.33 17.33
N SER A 114 24.59 4.13 16.72
CA SER A 114 24.86 4.57 15.34
C SER A 114 25.30 3.43 14.42
N ASP A 115 25.16 2.18 14.85
CA ASP A 115 25.62 1.02 14.10
C ASP A 115 24.87 0.89 12.77
N ASN A 116 25.64 0.65 11.72
CA ASN A 116 25.13 0.20 10.44
C ASN A 116 24.78 -1.28 10.54
N GLY A 117 23.87 -1.75 9.69
CA GLY A 117 23.40 -3.13 9.76
C GLY A 117 22.12 -3.32 8.96
N THR A 118 21.57 -4.52 8.99
CA THR A 118 20.31 -4.83 8.32
C THR A 118 19.22 -5.08 9.34
N GLY A 119 18.04 -4.46 9.14
CA GLY A 119 16.89 -4.66 10.00
C GLY A 119 17.20 -4.35 11.47
N ALA A 120 17.01 -5.35 12.33
CA ALA A 120 17.19 -5.24 13.77
C ALA A 120 18.66 -5.03 14.20
N ASP A 121 19.66 -5.26 13.35
CA ASP A 121 21.08 -5.07 13.70
C ASP A 121 21.51 -3.60 13.61
N ALA A 122 20.81 -2.79 12.82
CA ALA A 122 21.07 -1.36 12.76
C ALA A 122 20.67 -0.65 14.07
N ARG A 123 21.30 0.48 14.37
CA ARG A 123 20.94 1.32 15.51
C ARG A 123 20.75 2.76 15.08
N PHE A 124 19.81 3.44 15.74
CA PHE A 124 19.52 4.87 15.59
C PHE A 124 19.56 5.50 16.98
N GLN A 125 19.98 6.76 17.08
CA GLN A 125 20.11 7.43 18.37
C GLN A 125 19.03 8.47 18.60
N ASN A 126 18.71 9.27 17.59
CA ASN A 126 17.68 10.29 17.69
C ASN A 126 17.22 10.69 16.27
N PRO A 127 16.54 9.79 15.55
CA PRO A 127 16.06 10.08 14.20
C PRO A 127 15.01 11.21 14.25
N THR A 128 15.18 12.26 13.45
CA THR A 128 14.33 13.49 13.52
C THR A 128 13.54 13.78 12.25
N GLY A 129 14.10 13.45 11.08
CA GLY A 129 13.53 13.72 9.77
C GLY A 129 13.67 12.51 8.87
N VAL A 130 12.68 12.30 8.00
CA VAL A 130 12.63 11.16 7.09
C VAL A 130 12.11 11.59 5.72
N ALA A 131 12.69 11.05 4.66
CA ALA A 131 12.22 11.18 3.29
C ALA A 131 12.47 9.90 2.50
N VAL A 132 11.70 9.67 1.44
CA VAL A 132 11.81 8.46 0.60
C VAL A 132 12.00 8.86 -0.85
N ASP A 133 12.94 8.22 -1.55
CA ASP A 133 13.14 8.43 -2.99
C ASP A 133 12.21 7.55 -3.86
N GLY A 134 12.23 7.77 -5.18
CA GLY A 134 11.42 6.99 -6.13
C GLY A 134 11.78 5.50 -6.20
N ASN A 135 12.92 5.09 -5.62
CA ASN A 135 13.37 3.70 -5.56
C ASN A 135 13.01 3.05 -4.20
N GLY A 136 12.36 3.79 -3.31
CA GLY A 136 11.97 3.34 -1.98
C GLY A 136 13.11 3.39 -0.95
N ASN A 137 14.26 4.01 -1.25
CA ASN A 137 15.26 4.23 -0.21
C ASN A 137 14.79 5.32 0.74
N VAL A 138 14.95 5.07 2.04
CA VAL A 138 14.61 5.99 3.11
C VAL A 138 15.88 6.72 3.55
N TYR A 139 15.81 8.04 3.62
CA TYR A 139 16.86 8.90 4.14
C TYR A 139 16.41 9.45 5.48
N VAL A 140 17.28 9.34 6.49
CA VAL A 140 16.96 9.73 7.86
C VAL A 140 18.05 10.64 8.40
N THR A 141 17.68 11.77 8.98
CA THR A 141 18.60 12.53 9.84
C THR A 141 18.68 11.78 11.17
N ASP A 142 19.81 11.15 11.46
CA ASP A 142 19.99 10.35 12.68
C ASP A 142 21.41 10.41 13.22
N SER A 143 21.55 10.12 14.52
CA SER A 143 22.72 10.42 15.32
C SER A 143 22.92 11.93 15.35
N LYS A 144 23.62 12.49 16.34
CA LYS A 144 23.62 13.95 16.49
C LYS A 144 24.06 14.72 15.22
N TYR A 145 24.75 14.09 14.24
CA TYR A 145 25.35 14.76 13.06
C TYR A 145 25.43 13.92 11.78
N ALA A 146 24.58 12.89 11.57
CA ALA A 146 24.67 12.03 10.38
C ALA A 146 23.37 11.89 9.58
N ILE A 147 23.52 11.54 8.30
CA ILE A 147 22.42 11.19 7.40
C ILE A 147 22.54 9.70 7.11
N ARG A 148 21.49 8.95 7.43
CA ARG A 148 21.42 7.50 7.22
C ARG A 148 20.63 7.22 5.96
N LYS A 149 21.08 6.25 5.16
CA LYS A 149 20.35 5.71 4.03
C LYS A 149 19.94 4.27 4.34
N ILE A 150 18.66 3.98 4.16
CA ILE A 150 18.04 2.68 4.39
C ILE A 150 17.43 2.20 3.07
N THR A 151 17.79 1.00 2.64
CA THR A 151 17.17 0.39 1.44
C THR A 151 15.79 -0.20 1.78
N PRO A 152 14.93 -0.51 0.78
CA PRO A 152 13.69 -1.25 1.02
C PRO A 152 13.87 -2.59 1.75
N ALA A 153 15.06 -3.19 1.66
CA ALA A 153 15.42 -4.42 2.36
C ALA A 153 15.87 -4.19 3.82
N GLY A 154 15.82 -2.95 4.32
CA GLY A 154 16.20 -2.59 5.69
C GLY A 154 17.71 -2.47 5.93
N VAL A 155 18.53 -2.42 4.87
CA VAL A 155 20.00 -2.22 5.01
C VAL A 155 20.28 -0.75 5.31
N VAL A 156 20.85 -0.46 6.47
CA VAL A 156 21.19 0.89 6.95
C VAL A 156 22.69 1.16 6.77
N THR A 157 23.00 2.31 6.17
CA THR A 157 24.36 2.85 6.05
C THR A 157 24.42 4.30 6.50
N THR A 158 25.56 4.72 7.03
CA THR A 158 25.88 6.14 7.19
C THR A 158 26.26 6.69 5.83
N TRP A 159 25.37 7.49 5.26
CA TRP A 159 25.53 7.97 3.89
C TRP A 159 26.34 9.25 3.82
N ALA A 160 26.13 10.17 4.77
CA ALA A 160 26.95 11.38 4.94
C ALA A 160 27.08 11.77 6.41
N GLY A 161 28.20 12.40 6.76
CA GLY A 161 28.51 12.80 8.14
C GLY A 161 29.10 11.68 8.98
N ILE A 162 29.45 12.01 10.23
CA ILE A 162 29.95 11.06 11.22
C ILE A 162 29.14 11.23 12.50
N ALA A 163 28.67 10.11 13.07
CA ALA A 163 27.93 10.14 14.33
C ALA A 163 28.81 10.74 15.44
N GLN A 164 28.21 11.62 16.26
CA GLN A 164 28.87 12.30 17.39
C GLN A 164 30.02 13.26 17.05
N GLU A 165 30.35 13.49 15.77
CA GLU A 165 31.26 14.55 15.34
C GLU A 165 30.52 15.69 14.63
N SER A 166 30.34 16.82 15.33
CA SER A 166 29.70 18.00 14.75
C SER A 166 30.64 18.81 13.85
N GLY A 167 30.06 19.68 13.03
CA GLY A 167 30.77 20.68 12.26
C GLY A 167 29.98 21.12 11.04
N PHE A 168 30.61 21.89 10.16
CA PHE A 168 29.97 22.49 8.98
C PHE A 168 30.71 22.18 7.67
N VAL A 169 31.69 21.29 7.71
CA VAL A 169 32.55 20.96 6.56
C VAL A 169 31.75 20.29 5.47
N ASP A 170 31.86 20.78 4.23
CA ASP A 170 31.40 20.07 3.04
C ASP A 170 32.36 18.93 2.70
N GLY A 171 31.84 17.83 2.15
CA GLY A 171 32.64 16.70 1.74
C GLY A 171 31.77 15.54 1.25
N ILE A 172 32.42 14.50 0.73
CA ILE A 172 31.75 13.28 0.29
C ILE A 172 31.64 12.33 1.48
N GLY A 173 30.44 11.81 1.72
CA GLY A 173 30.15 10.79 2.72
C GLY A 173 30.65 11.16 4.13
N PRO A 174 31.54 10.37 4.75
CA PRO A 174 32.03 10.63 6.10
C PRO A 174 32.95 11.86 6.20
N SER A 175 33.34 12.49 5.09
CA SER A 175 34.13 13.73 5.14
C SER A 175 33.27 14.96 5.43
N ALA A 176 31.97 14.90 5.16
CA ALA A 176 31.03 15.96 5.54
C ALA A 176 30.86 16.04 7.06
N ARG A 177 30.48 17.22 7.55
CA ARG A 177 30.04 17.43 8.94
C ARG A 177 28.75 18.24 8.97
N PHE A 178 27.88 17.89 9.91
CA PHE A 178 26.59 18.53 10.18
C PHE A 178 26.52 18.96 11.64
N ASP A 179 25.60 19.84 11.99
CA ASP A 179 25.29 20.25 13.35
C ASP A 179 23.78 20.27 13.60
N TYR A 180 23.27 19.23 14.27
CA TYR A 180 21.85 18.98 14.51
C TYR A 180 20.98 19.01 13.24
N PRO A 181 21.22 18.13 12.25
CA PRO A 181 20.33 18.03 11.10
C PRO A 181 18.92 17.59 11.54
N HIS A 182 17.89 18.26 11.03
CA HIS A 182 16.52 18.10 11.54
C HIS A 182 15.53 17.52 10.53
N ALA A 183 15.66 17.87 9.26
CA ALA A 183 14.74 17.45 8.21
C ALA A 183 15.51 17.12 6.94
N VAL A 184 14.94 16.21 6.15
CA VAL A 184 15.44 15.85 4.82
C VAL A 184 14.31 15.90 3.81
N ALA A 185 14.64 16.24 2.57
CA ALA A 185 13.77 16.12 1.40
C ALA A 185 14.59 15.54 0.24
N VAL A 186 13.96 14.80 -0.67
CA VAL A 186 14.63 14.22 -1.86
C VAL A 186 13.97 14.78 -3.12
N ASP A 187 14.78 15.17 -4.11
CA ASP A 187 14.28 15.55 -5.44
C ASP A 187 14.23 14.36 -6.42
N GLY A 188 13.69 14.60 -7.63
CA GLY A 188 13.55 13.57 -8.66
C GLY A 188 14.88 13.04 -9.21
N ASP A 189 15.98 13.77 -9.01
CA ASP A 189 17.33 13.35 -9.41
C ASP A 189 18.05 12.55 -8.31
N GLY A 190 17.39 12.36 -7.15
CA GLY A 190 17.94 11.67 -6.00
C GLY A 190 18.87 12.53 -5.14
N ASN A 191 18.90 13.85 -5.32
CA ASN A 191 19.60 14.71 -4.38
C ASN A 191 18.80 14.85 -3.10
N VAL A 192 19.50 14.89 -1.97
CA VAL A 192 18.91 15.07 -0.65
C VAL A 192 19.26 16.44 -0.10
N TYR A 193 18.24 17.19 0.29
CA TYR A 193 18.38 18.49 0.93
C TYR A 193 18.18 18.33 2.43
N VAL A 194 19.15 18.76 3.21
CA VAL A 194 19.20 18.61 4.67
C VAL A 194 19.06 19.97 5.32
N ALA A 195 18.11 20.12 6.24
CA ALA A 195 18.06 21.25 7.14
C ALA A 195 19.10 21.07 8.26
N ASP A 196 20.27 21.69 8.09
CA ASP A 196 21.40 21.63 9.02
C ASP A 196 21.27 22.73 10.08
N ARG A 197 20.41 22.45 11.07
CA ARG A 197 19.70 23.45 11.88
C ARG A 197 20.63 24.37 12.66
N SER A 198 21.64 23.83 13.33
CA SER A 198 22.55 24.63 14.18
C SER A 198 23.63 25.33 13.36
N ASN A 199 23.93 24.81 12.17
CA ASN A 199 24.77 25.51 11.19
C ASN A 199 24.02 26.59 10.39
N HIS A 200 22.70 26.71 10.56
CA HIS A 200 21.86 27.69 9.87
C HIS A 200 21.92 27.60 8.34
N THR A 201 22.04 26.38 7.80
CA THR A 201 22.17 26.14 6.37
C THR A 201 21.22 25.06 5.87
N ILE A 202 20.95 25.09 4.57
CA ILE A 202 20.36 23.97 3.83
C ILE A 202 21.48 23.33 3.02
N ARG A 203 21.79 22.07 3.31
CA ARG A 203 22.90 21.34 2.67
C ARG A 203 22.32 20.45 1.57
N LYS A 204 23.03 20.31 0.45
CA LYS A 204 22.67 19.39 -0.64
C LYS A 204 23.65 18.22 -0.65
N ILE A 205 23.14 17.01 -0.63
CA ILE A 205 23.88 15.76 -0.80
C ILE A 205 23.48 15.18 -2.15
N THR A 206 24.45 14.92 -3.01
CA THR A 206 24.21 14.29 -4.32
C THR A 206 24.10 12.77 -4.16
N PRO A 207 23.59 12.02 -5.16
CA PRO A 207 23.47 10.55 -5.07
C PRO A 207 24.78 9.82 -4.72
N THR A 208 25.95 10.41 -5.00
CA THR A 208 27.26 9.84 -4.67
C THR A 208 27.67 10.01 -3.21
N GLY A 209 26.89 10.74 -2.41
CA GLY A 209 27.21 11.10 -1.03
C GLY A 209 28.11 12.32 -0.91
#